data_AF-A0A949NCX8-F1
#
_entry.id   AF-A0A949NCX8-F1
#
_cell.length_a   1.000
_cell.length_b   1.000
_cell.length_c   1.000
_cell.angle_alpha   90.00
_cell.angle_beta   90.00
_cell.angle_gamma   90.00
#
_symmetry.space_group_name_H-M   'P 1'
#
loop_
_entity.id
_entity.type
_entity.pdbx_description
1 polymer ?
#
loop_
_entity_poly.entity_id
_entity_poly.type
_entity_poly.pdbx_seq_one_letter_code
_entity_poly.pdbx_strand_id
1 'polypeptide(L)'
;MSGIDNHDNTPYDECGFFKLDKKDSGNPVSDWYLGHFNGFLRECGSLLADNIGLEETEAIILGGSFALGEGAISFESGNPIFLSDIDLLVVLNSREKLLESLSLRKELGQACEALIPEANFIGRVDVGIVHVDELRSFPPSPGIFVLKNHGQILYGKESILDMLPSFDPEDIEVSEGLLLLENRMASLLTCWPGDDLEGEDEIYGFLYNIARGYTDILTGTLIASKRYMAGYQKRWAYLDERCDSLPFRDLITRVIVRKTRKWSVFKMNPSLDIIEVLDCEFREIYLECVEDILEAWNRCAAVLENDAVVPLTWKGLQHVAAFRSDKIHVVDWMRSWKPIMERLGWVNMLRTAGFLGKAFFSSTPSGIVRAASVHLLAVLVKNGTESLVGSPPGGFPYSGGSWEDGADSCHRWWSRLVFGR
;
A
#
# COMPACT_ATOMS: atom_id res chain seq x y z
N MET A 1 -15.06 30.02 47.78
CA MET A 1 -15.86 30.48 46.62
C MET A 1 -14.88 31.15 45.66
N SER A 2 -13.99 30.37 45.02
CA SER A 2 -14.19 29.69 43.72
C SER A 2 -14.34 30.69 42.56
N GLY A 3 -13.22 31.22 42.10
CA GLY A 3 -13.07 31.72 40.74
C GLY A 3 -12.44 30.59 39.91
N ILE A 4 -13.21 30.05 38.98
CA ILE A 4 -12.74 29.09 37.96
C ILE A 4 -12.25 29.96 36.81
N ASP A 5 -10.95 29.99 36.58
CA ASP A 5 -10.36 30.53 35.37
C ASP A 5 -10.56 29.52 34.24
N ASN A 6 -11.37 29.92 33.26
CA ASN A 6 -11.52 29.21 32.00
C ASN A 6 -10.20 29.30 31.22
N HIS A 7 -9.46 28.21 31.19
CA HIS A 7 -8.57 27.88 30.10
C HIS A 7 -9.43 27.53 28.89
N ASP A 8 -9.49 28.40 27.88
CA ASP A 8 -9.73 28.01 26.50
C ASP A 8 -9.46 29.19 25.56
N ASN A 9 -8.52 28.95 24.63
CA ASN A 9 -8.29 29.60 23.34
C ASN A 9 -6.80 29.52 23.00
N THR A 10 -6.34 28.34 22.61
CA THR A 10 -5.14 28.23 21.77
C THR A 10 -5.53 28.61 20.32
N PRO A 11 -4.81 29.54 19.67
CA PRO A 11 -5.14 29.96 18.32
C PRO A 11 -4.62 28.91 17.33
N TYR A 12 -5.53 28.12 16.77
CA TYR A 12 -5.29 27.38 15.54
C TYR A 12 -5.33 28.39 14.37
N ASP A 13 -4.27 29.18 14.22
CA ASP A 13 -4.10 30.08 13.08
C ASP A 13 -3.82 29.28 11.80
N GLU A 14 -4.68 29.53 10.81
CA GLU A 14 -4.58 29.37 9.34
C GLU A 14 -3.30 28.77 8.73
N CYS A 15 -2.90 27.56 9.13
CA CYS A 15 -1.99 26.76 8.33
C CYS A 15 -2.77 26.26 7.10
N GLY A 16 -2.43 26.78 5.91
CA GLY A 16 -3.01 26.36 4.65
C GLY A 16 -2.68 24.89 4.35
N PHE A 17 -3.53 23.97 4.83
CA PHE A 17 -3.36 22.51 4.76
C PHE A 17 -3.33 21.94 3.34
N PHE A 18 -3.75 22.70 2.33
CA PHE A 18 -3.76 22.24 0.94
C PHE A 18 -3.56 23.37 -0.06
N LYS A 19 -2.57 23.22 -0.95
CA LYS A 19 -2.51 23.94 -2.23
C LYS A 19 -2.84 22.95 -3.33
N LEU A 20 -4.14 22.72 -3.55
CA LEU A 20 -4.56 22.32 -4.90
C LEU A 20 -4.12 23.45 -5.82
N ASP A 21 -3.29 23.12 -6.81
CA ASP A 21 -3.05 24.04 -7.91
C ASP A 21 -4.44 24.43 -8.44
N LYS A 22 -4.76 25.71 -8.35
CA LYS A 22 -6.05 26.35 -8.65
C LYS A 22 -6.39 26.27 -10.16
N LYS A 23 -6.02 25.17 -10.83
CA LYS A 23 -6.07 25.04 -12.28
C LYS A 23 -7.49 25.01 -12.82
N ASP A 24 -8.50 24.69 -12.01
CA ASP A 24 -9.91 24.78 -12.40
C ASP A 24 -10.76 25.44 -11.30
N SER A 25 -10.60 26.75 -11.11
CA SER A 25 -11.38 27.56 -10.15
C SER A 25 -12.86 27.77 -10.55
N GLY A 26 -13.48 26.74 -11.12
CA GLY A 26 -14.90 26.63 -11.41
C GLY A 26 -15.42 25.20 -11.34
N ASN A 27 -14.57 24.25 -10.90
CA ASN A 27 -14.95 22.85 -10.74
C ASN A 27 -15.49 22.64 -9.31
N PRO A 28 -16.74 22.16 -9.13
CA PRO A 28 -17.34 21.82 -7.83
C PRO A 28 -16.43 20.97 -6.92
N VAL A 29 -15.56 20.16 -7.53
CA VAL A 29 -14.53 19.36 -6.86
C VAL A 29 -13.58 20.22 -6.03
N SER A 30 -13.13 21.37 -6.55
CA SER A 30 -12.16 22.22 -5.86
C SER A 30 -12.77 22.92 -4.64
N ASP A 31 -14.04 23.32 -4.72
CA ASP A 31 -14.76 23.96 -3.62
C ASP A 31 -15.12 22.95 -2.53
N TRP A 32 -15.52 21.72 -2.90
CA TRP A 32 -15.73 20.64 -1.93
C TRP A 32 -14.43 20.30 -1.21
N TYR A 33 -13.32 20.17 -1.93
CA TYR A 33 -12.02 19.83 -1.33
C TYR A 33 -11.55 20.89 -0.33
N LEU A 34 -11.59 22.17 -0.73
CA LEU A 34 -11.14 23.27 0.11
C LEU A 34 -12.05 23.50 1.32
N GLY A 35 -13.36 23.27 1.17
CA GLY A 35 -14.35 23.49 2.22
C GLY A 35 -14.56 22.31 3.18
N HIS A 36 -14.55 21.07 2.68
CA HIS A 36 -15.02 19.89 3.41
C HIS A 36 -13.88 18.94 3.76
N PHE A 37 -12.97 18.63 2.83
CA PHE A 37 -11.94 17.61 3.08
C PHE A 37 -10.95 18.01 4.19
N ASN A 38 -10.50 19.26 4.21
CA ASN A 38 -9.67 19.77 5.30
C ASN A 38 -10.41 19.77 6.66
N GLY A 39 -11.72 20.01 6.65
CA GLY A 39 -12.57 19.91 7.84
C GLY A 39 -12.61 18.48 8.36
N PHE A 40 -12.89 17.54 7.46
CA PHE A 40 -12.90 16.11 7.73
C PHE A 40 -11.58 15.58 8.28
N LEU A 41 -10.43 15.97 7.72
CA LEU A 41 -9.12 15.55 8.25
C LEU A 41 -8.89 16.06 9.68
N ARG A 42 -9.30 17.29 10.00
CA ARG A 42 -9.23 17.81 11.37
C ARG A 42 -10.15 17.04 12.30
N GLU A 43 -11.37 16.72 11.87
CA GLU A 43 -12.30 15.91 12.65
C GLU A 43 -11.80 14.49 12.88
N CYS A 44 -11.12 13.89 11.90
CA CYS A 44 -10.41 12.63 12.08
C CYS A 44 -9.32 12.74 13.16
N GLY A 45 -8.52 13.81 13.13
CA GLY A 45 -7.53 14.09 14.17
C GLY A 45 -8.15 14.16 15.57
N SER A 46 -9.22 14.94 15.73
CA SER A 46 -9.94 15.06 17.01
C SER A 46 -10.56 13.73 17.45
N LEU A 47 -11.27 13.04 16.55
CA LEU A 47 -11.92 11.76 16.83
C LEU A 47 -10.92 10.71 17.33
N LEU A 48 -9.78 10.59 16.65
CA LEU A 48 -8.73 9.64 17.03
C LEU A 48 -8.12 9.99 18.39
N ALA A 49 -7.82 11.27 18.62
CA ALA A 49 -7.25 11.72 19.89
C ALA A 49 -8.24 11.51 21.07
N ASP A 50 -9.54 11.74 20.86
CA ASP A 50 -10.58 11.53 21.87
C ASP A 50 -10.79 10.04 22.19
N ASN A 51 -10.83 9.17 21.15
CA ASN A 51 -11.06 7.74 21.33
C ASN A 51 -9.86 7.03 21.97
N ILE A 52 -8.65 7.53 21.73
CA ILE A 52 -7.44 6.97 22.34
C ILE A 52 -7.22 7.59 23.72
N GLY A 53 -7.22 8.92 23.81
CA GLY A 53 -6.92 9.68 25.01
C GLY A 53 -6.00 10.85 24.69
N LEU A 54 -6.45 12.07 25.02
CA LEU A 54 -5.72 13.30 24.70
C LEU A 54 -4.34 13.37 25.35
N GLU A 55 -4.21 12.93 26.60
CA GLU A 55 -2.93 12.94 27.33
C GLU A 55 -1.94 11.88 26.81
N GLU A 56 -2.45 10.82 26.18
CA GLU A 56 -1.68 9.70 25.64
C GLU A 56 -1.20 9.95 24.20
N THR A 57 -1.86 10.87 23.50
CA THR A 57 -1.65 11.13 22.06
C THR A 57 -0.67 12.29 21.88
N GLU A 58 0.54 12.00 21.40
CA GLU A 58 1.57 13.02 21.13
C GLU A 58 1.33 13.74 19.80
N ALA A 59 0.93 12.99 18.78
CA ALA A 59 0.55 13.53 17.48
C ALA A 59 -0.29 12.55 16.65
N ILE A 60 -1.02 13.12 15.69
CA ILE A 60 -1.67 12.39 14.60
C ILE A 60 -1.20 13.01 13.30
N ILE A 61 -0.67 12.17 12.41
CA ILE A 61 0.02 12.59 11.20
C ILE A 61 -0.68 12.00 9.98
N LEU A 62 -1.06 12.84 9.02
CA LEU A 62 -1.46 12.42 7.68
C LEU A 62 -0.21 12.09 6.86
N GLY A 63 -0.20 10.91 6.25
CA GLY A 63 0.82 10.44 5.32
C GLY A 63 0.27 10.17 3.92
N GLY A 64 1.02 9.37 3.16
CA GLY A 64 0.52 8.80 1.90
C GLY A 64 0.31 9.80 0.76
N SER A 65 -0.58 9.45 -0.17
CA SER A 65 -0.88 10.27 -1.35
C SER A 65 -1.61 11.56 -0.99
N PHE A 66 -2.46 11.56 0.05
CA PHE A 66 -3.15 12.77 0.49
C PHE A 66 -2.18 13.81 1.06
N ALA A 67 -1.17 13.40 1.83
CA ALA A 67 -0.11 14.30 2.29
C ALA A 67 0.70 14.92 1.12
N LEU A 68 0.81 14.20 0.00
CA LEU A 68 1.47 14.68 -1.23
C LEU A 68 0.59 15.58 -2.11
N GLY A 69 -0.70 15.71 -1.81
CA GLY A 69 -1.65 16.38 -2.70
C GLY A 69 -2.02 15.56 -3.95
N GLU A 70 -1.73 14.26 -3.94
CA GLU A 70 -1.98 13.33 -5.06
C GLU A 70 -3.02 12.25 -4.69
N GLY A 71 -3.74 12.45 -3.58
CA GLY A 71 -4.85 11.59 -3.16
C GLY A 71 -6.06 11.76 -4.08
N ALA A 72 -6.70 10.64 -4.42
CA ALA A 72 -7.71 10.57 -5.45
C ALA A 72 -9.13 10.47 -4.87
N ILE A 73 -9.99 11.42 -5.27
CA ILE A 73 -11.42 11.44 -4.97
C ILE A 73 -12.16 11.70 -6.28
N SER A 74 -13.13 10.86 -6.65
CA SER A 74 -14.02 11.08 -7.80
C SER A 74 -15.37 11.65 -7.34
N PHE A 75 -16.02 12.42 -8.20
CA PHE A 75 -17.34 13.02 -7.96
C PHE A 75 -18.34 12.72 -9.09
N GLU A 76 -18.00 11.83 -10.03
CA GLU A 76 -18.83 11.56 -11.21
C GLU A 76 -20.20 10.96 -10.85
N SER A 77 -20.30 10.23 -9.74
CA SER A 77 -21.54 9.62 -9.24
C SER A 77 -22.41 10.53 -8.37
N GLY A 78 -22.04 11.82 -8.25
CA GLY A 78 -22.73 12.82 -7.41
C GLY A 78 -22.32 12.82 -5.93
N ASN A 79 -21.82 11.68 -5.41
CA ASN A 79 -21.20 11.57 -4.09
C ASN A 79 -19.68 11.43 -4.21
N PRO A 80 -18.90 11.85 -3.19
CA PRO A 80 -17.45 11.67 -3.23
C PRO A 80 -17.09 10.18 -3.09
N ILE A 81 -16.31 9.66 -4.05
CA ILE A 81 -15.73 8.32 -4.02
C ILE A 81 -14.24 8.45 -3.72
N PHE A 82 -13.82 8.03 -2.53
CA PHE A 82 -12.42 7.96 -2.12
C PHE A 82 -11.77 6.71 -2.72
N LEU A 83 -10.86 6.92 -3.66
CA LEU A 83 -10.13 5.84 -4.33
C LEU A 83 -8.76 5.61 -3.68
N SER A 84 -8.11 6.68 -3.21
CA SER A 84 -6.90 6.59 -2.39
C SER A 84 -7.21 6.23 -0.94
N ASP A 85 -6.30 5.49 -0.33
CA ASP A 85 -6.26 5.30 1.12
C ASP A 85 -5.88 6.62 1.81
N ILE A 86 -6.47 6.92 2.97
CA ILE A 86 -6.08 8.01 3.87
C ILE A 86 -5.21 7.39 4.96
N ASP A 87 -3.90 7.59 4.84
CA ASP A 87 -2.93 7.04 5.78
C ASP A 87 -2.78 7.97 7.00
N LEU A 88 -3.24 7.54 8.17
CA LEU A 88 -3.10 8.26 9.45
C LEU A 88 -2.13 7.51 10.36
N LEU A 89 -1.15 8.20 10.94
CA LEU A 89 -0.26 7.66 11.95
C LEU A 89 -0.52 8.34 13.30
N VAL A 90 -0.96 7.57 14.28
CA VAL A 90 -1.09 8.00 15.67
C VAL A 90 0.22 7.68 16.41
N VAL A 91 0.76 8.68 17.09
CA VAL A 91 1.97 8.57 17.91
C VAL A 91 1.58 8.70 19.38
N LEU A 92 1.92 7.67 20.16
CA LEU A 92 1.59 7.59 21.59
C LEU A 92 2.83 7.72 22.47
N ASN A 93 2.67 8.29 23.66
CA ASN A 93 3.72 8.36 24.68
C ASN A 93 3.70 7.18 25.69
N SER A 94 2.66 6.33 25.64
CA SER A 94 2.52 5.16 26.52
C SER A 94 2.56 3.84 25.74
N ARG A 95 3.41 2.92 26.18
CA ARG A 95 3.47 1.55 25.64
C ARG A 95 2.29 0.68 26.04
N GLU A 96 1.73 0.90 27.23
CA GLU A 96 0.52 0.22 27.67
C GLU A 96 -0.63 0.58 26.73
N LYS A 97 -0.79 1.89 26.48
CA LYS A 97 -1.81 2.38 25.58
C LYS A 97 -1.64 1.90 24.15
N LEU A 98 -0.40 1.86 23.65
CA LEU A 98 -0.10 1.25 22.35
C LEU A 98 -0.67 -0.17 22.25
N LEU A 99 -0.40 -1.04 23.22
CA LEU A 99 -0.85 -2.43 23.19
C LEU A 99 -2.39 -2.55 23.22
N GLU A 100 -3.06 -1.69 23.97
CA GLU A 100 -4.53 -1.61 23.99
C GLU A 100 -5.12 -1.14 22.66
N SER A 101 -4.51 -0.12 22.05
CA SER A 101 -5.06 0.52 20.85
C SER A 101 -4.74 -0.22 19.55
N LEU A 102 -3.72 -1.10 19.52
CA LEU A 102 -3.35 -1.84 18.30
C LEU A 102 -4.49 -2.67 17.69
N SER A 103 -5.41 -3.21 18.50
CA SER A 103 -6.60 -3.93 18.03
C SER A 103 -7.72 -3.01 17.52
N LEU A 104 -7.70 -1.73 17.90
CA LEU A 104 -8.73 -0.75 17.55
C LEU A 104 -8.51 -0.08 16.19
N ARG A 105 -7.34 -0.27 15.55
CA ARG A 105 -6.95 0.40 14.30
C ARG A 105 -8.05 0.38 13.22
N LYS A 106 -8.68 -0.77 13.04
CA LYS A 106 -9.76 -0.95 12.06
C LYS A 106 -11.02 -0.15 12.46
N GLU A 107 -11.42 -0.26 13.73
CA GLU A 107 -12.62 0.43 14.24
C GLU A 107 -12.43 1.95 14.21
N LEU A 108 -11.23 2.44 14.52
CA LEU A 108 -10.85 3.84 14.43
C LEU A 108 -10.92 4.37 12.98
N GLY A 109 -10.38 3.63 12.02
CA GLY A 109 -10.50 3.98 10.60
C GLY A 109 -11.97 4.06 10.14
N GLN A 110 -12.78 3.07 10.51
CA GLN A 110 -14.22 3.07 10.20
C GLN A 110 -14.97 4.22 10.88
N ALA A 111 -14.59 4.60 12.09
CA ALA A 111 -15.15 5.75 12.79
C ALA A 111 -14.80 7.06 12.08
N CYS A 112 -13.58 7.18 11.53
CA CYS A 112 -13.22 8.30 10.65
C CYS A 112 -14.07 8.31 9.37
N GLU A 113 -14.19 7.18 8.66
CA GLU A 113 -15.02 7.08 7.44
C GLU A 113 -16.48 7.51 7.70
N ALA A 114 -17.03 7.19 8.87
CA ALA A 114 -18.39 7.55 9.27
C ALA A 114 -18.63 9.06 9.49
N LEU A 115 -17.58 9.90 9.50
CA LEU A 115 -17.70 11.36 9.57
C LEU A 115 -18.29 11.98 8.29
N ILE A 116 -18.19 11.28 7.15
CA ILE A 116 -18.81 11.68 5.87
C ILE A 116 -19.68 10.52 5.37
N PRO A 117 -20.90 10.34 5.92
CA PRO A 117 -21.74 9.19 5.60
C PRO A 117 -22.20 9.12 4.14
N GLU A 118 -22.17 10.23 3.41
CA GLU A 118 -22.47 10.28 1.98
C GLU A 118 -21.31 9.83 1.09
N ALA A 119 -20.09 9.71 1.62
CA ALA A 119 -18.92 9.30 0.87
C ALA A 119 -18.87 7.78 0.69
N ASN A 120 -18.39 7.35 -0.49
CA ASN A 120 -18.02 5.97 -0.72
C ASN A 120 -16.50 5.79 -0.58
N PHE A 121 -16.07 4.74 0.11
CA PHE A 121 -14.68 4.45 0.41
C PHE A 121 -14.25 3.15 -0.29
N ILE A 122 -13.65 3.28 -1.49
CA ILE A 122 -12.97 2.17 -2.18
C ILE A 122 -11.56 2.01 -1.61
N GLY A 123 -10.83 3.13 -1.51
CA GLY A 123 -9.75 3.28 -0.55
C GLY A 123 -10.33 3.47 0.85
N ARG A 124 -9.50 3.38 1.88
CA ARG A 124 -9.96 3.41 3.29
C ARG A 124 -9.16 4.38 4.15
N VAL A 125 -9.66 4.66 5.35
CA VAL A 125 -8.85 5.34 6.39
C VAL A 125 -8.00 4.29 7.11
N ASP A 126 -6.70 4.26 6.81
CA ASP A 126 -5.74 3.35 7.43
C ASP A 126 -5.06 4.01 8.62
N VAL A 127 -5.30 3.47 9.82
CA VAL A 127 -4.75 4.00 11.07
C VAL A 127 -3.56 3.15 11.54
N GLY A 128 -2.35 3.66 11.38
CA GLY A 128 -1.15 3.18 12.06
C GLY A 128 -1.06 3.73 13.48
N ILE A 129 -0.58 2.93 14.43
CA ILE A 129 -0.37 3.37 15.82
C ILE A 129 1.00 2.91 16.25
N VAL A 130 1.81 3.84 16.77
CA VAL A 130 3.19 3.58 17.20
C VAL A 130 3.51 4.34 18.49
N HIS A 131 4.50 3.85 19.22
CA HIS A 131 5.09 4.58 20.32
C HIS A 131 6.09 5.62 19.80
N VAL A 132 6.20 6.76 20.49
CA VAL A 132 7.09 7.88 20.12
C VAL A 132 8.57 7.46 19.95
N ASP A 133 9.05 6.53 20.78
CA ASP A 133 10.42 5.98 20.67
C ASP A 133 10.66 5.20 19.36
N GLU A 134 9.61 4.62 18.76
CA GLU A 134 9.74 3.79 17.57
C GLU A 134 10.02 4.62 16.31
N LEU A 135 9.62 5.90 16.31
CA LEU A 135 9.77 6.80 15.15
C LEU A 135 11.21 6.88 14.65
N ARG A 136 12.19 6.92 15.57
CA ARG A 136 13.62 7.01 15.24
C ARG A 136 14.19 5.73 14.64
N SER A 137 13.49 4.62 14.81
CA SER A 137 13.93 3.28 14.40
C SER A 137 13.27 2.81 13.10
N PHE A 138 12.41 3.63 12.51
CA PHE A 138 11.77 3.31 11.25
C PHE A 138 12.79 3.06 10.13
N PRO A 139 12.65 1.97 9.37
CA PRO A 139 13.59 1.66 8.30
C PRO A 139 13.43 2.64 7.13
N PRO A 140 14.49 2.86 6.32
CA PRO A 140 14.38 3.57 5.05
C PRO A 140 13.37 2.90 4.14
N SER A 141 12.24 3.58 3.89
CA SER A 141 11.21 3.11 2.98
C SER A 141 10.53 4.29 2.28
N PRO A 142 9.85 4.07 1.14
CA PRO A 142 9.09 5.10 0.46
C PRO A 142 8.05 5.78 1.36
N GLY A 143 7.35 5.00 2.18
CA GLY A 143 6.33 5.51 3.10
C GLY A 143 6.91 6.44 4.15
N ILE A 144 8.05 6.06 4.74
CA ILE A 144 8.72 6.89 5.76
C ILE A 144 9.36 8.13 5.13
N PHE A 145 9.90 8.01 3.91
CA PHE A 145 10.41 9.16 3.16
C PHE A 145 9.30 10.19 2.91
N VAL A 146 8.12 9.74 2.47
CA VAL A 146 6.96 10.62 2.27
C VAL A 146 6.50 11.22 3.60
N LEU A 147 6.34 10.40 4.64
CA LEU A 147 5.88 10.85 5.96
C LEU A 147 6.81 11.93 6.55
N LYS A 148 8.13 11.75 6.45
CA LYS A 148 9.11 12.73 6.95
C LYS A 148 9.04 14.06 6.20
N ASN A 149 8.96 14.01 4.87
CA ASN A 149 9.15 15.19 4.02
C ASN A 149 7.83 15.90 3.67
N HIS A 150 6.70 15.20 3.77
CA HIS A 150 5.40 15.67 3.32
C HIS A 150 4.29 15.43 4.33
N GLY A 151 4.55 14.71 5.43
CA GLY A 151 3.54 14.44 6.45
C GLY A 151 2.95 15.72 7.03
N GLN A 152 1.65 15.68 7.33
CA GLN A 152 0.93 16.82 7.88
C GLN A 152 0.41 16.49 9.27
N ILE A 153 0.59 17.39 10.23
CA ILE A 153 0.07 17.20 11.57
C ILE A 153 -1.41 17.59 11.60
N LEU A 154 -2.26 16.64 11.97
CA LEU A 154 -3.68 16.87 12.18
C LEU A 154 -4.00 17.20 13.64
N TYR A 155 -3.19 16.70 14.56
CA TYR A 155 -3.29 16.92 16.00
C TYR A 155 -1.92 16.78 16.66
N GLY A 156 -1.66 17.53 17.74
CA GLY A 156 -0.47 17.39 18.57
C GLY A 156 0.73 18.23 18.11
N LYS A 157 1.94 17.79 18.46
CA LYS A 157 3.18 18.59 18.30
C LYS A 157 3.81 18.45 16.92
N GLU A 158 4.12 19.58 16.27
CA GLU A 158 4.83 19.58 14.97
C GLU A 158 6.23 18.97 15.01
N SER A 159 6.93 19.12 16.13
CA SER A 159 8.27 18.57 16.31
C SER A 159 8.33 17.04 16.30
N ILE A 160 7.18 16.33 16.29
CA ILE A 160 7.16 14.88 16.13
C ILE A 160 7.72 14.45 14.78
N LEU A 161 7.51 15.22 13.71
CA LEU A 161 8.10 14.92 12.40
C LEU A 161 9.63 14.97 12.43
N ASP A 162 10.23 15.78 13.31
CA ASP A 162 11.68 15.86 13.46
C ASP A 162 12.29 14.55 14.00
N MET A 163 11.49 13.72 14.69
CA MET A 163 11.93 12.43 15.23
C MET A 163 12.06 11.33 14.18
N LEU A 164 11.36 11.44 13.04
CA LEU A 164 11.50 10.50 11.94
C LEU A 164 12.92 10.58 11.34
N PRO A 165 13.52 9.44 10.95
CA PRO A 165 14.87 9.42 10.39
C PRO A 165 14.91 10.19 9.08
N SER A 166 16.04 10.86 8.85
CA SER A 166 16.37 11.44 7.55
C SER A 166 17.33 10.49 6.84
N PHE A 167 17.03 10.20 5.58
CA PHE A 167 17.84 9.35 4.72
C PHE A 167 17.64 9.80 3.27
N ASP A 168 18.63 9.52 2.43
CA ASP A 168 18.56 9.83 1.02
C ASP A 168 17.78 8.73 0.27
N PRO A 169 17.20 9.03 -0.90
CA PRO A 169 16.50 8.02 -1.69
C PRO A 169 17.35 6.79 -2.05
N GLU A 170 18.68 6.94 -2.09
CA GLU A 170 19.63 5.85 -2.35
C GLU A 170 19.71 4.83 -1.19
N ASP A 171 19.34 5.26 0.02
CA ASP A 171 19.34 4.40 1.22
C ASP A 171 18.17 3.41 1.23
N ILE A 172 17.14 3.63 0.42
CA ILE A 172 16.03 2.69 0.28
C ILE A 172 16.53 1.42 -0.43
N GLU A 173 16.43 0.29 0.25
CA GLU A 173 16.88 -1.01 -0.26
C GLU A 173 15.96 -1.49 -1.40
N VAL A 174 16.53 -2.22 -2.37
CA VAL A 174 15.77 -2.81 -3.50
C VAL A 174 14.66 -3.75 -3.01
N SER A 175 14.87 -4.38 -1.85
CA SER A 175 13.91 -5.21 -1.14
C SER A 175 12.58 -4.49 -0.86
N GLU A 176 12.60 -3.17 -0.61
CA GLU A 176 11.39 -2.36 -0.42
C GLU A 176 10.62 -2.18 -1.74
N GLY A 177 11.34 -2.01 -2.86
CA GLY A 177 10.73 -1.97 -4.19
C GLY A 177 10.05 -3.29 -4.54
N LEU A 178 10.70 -4.42 -4.29
CA LEU A 178 10.12 -5.75 -4.49
C LEU A 178 8.91 -5.98 -3.57
N LEU A 179 8.98 -5.54 -2.31
CA LEU A 179 7.88 -5.63 -1.36
C LEU A 179 6.62 -4.92 -1.86
N LEU A 180 6.77 -3.72 -2.46
CA LEU A 180 5.66 -2.98 -3.06
C LEU A 180 5.02 -3.74 -4.23
N LEU A 181 5.84 -4.24 -5.16
CA LEU A 181 5.36 -5.01 -6.31
C LEU A 181 4.63 -6.29 -5.86
N GLU A 182 5.15 -6.98 -4.85
CA GLU A 182 4.54 -8.18 -4.29
C GLU A 182 3.21 -7.92 -3.57
N ASN A 183 3.13 -6.85 -2.78
CA ASN A 183 1.87 -6.45 -2.17
C ASN A 183 0.82 -6.11 -3.23
N ARG A 184 1.25 -5.47 -4.33
CA ARG A 184 0.38 -5.20 -5.48
C ARG A 184 -0.08 -6.47 -6.18
N MET A 185 0.82 -7.41 -6.43
CA MET A 185 0.46 -8.71 -7.01
C MET A 185 -0.53 -9.48 -6.13
N ALA A 186 -0.38 -9.44 -4.81
CA ALA A 186 -1.36 -10.02 -3.88
C ALA A 186 -2.73 -9.33 -3.93
N SER A 187 -2.75 -8.01 -4.13
CA SER A 187 -3.98 -7.24 -4.36
C SER A 187 -4.63 -7.62 -5.69
N LEU A 188 -3.85 -7.82 -6.76
CA LEU A 188 -4.35 -8.14 -8.09
C LEU A 188 -4.98 -9.54 -8.20
N LEU A 189 -4.68 -10.47 -7.28
CA LEU A 189 -5.25 -11.83 -7.31
C LEU A 189 -6.79 -11.85 -7.34
N THR A 190 -7.44 -10.92 -6.65
CA THR A 190 -8.92 -10.83 -6.59
C THR A 190 -9.47 -9.74 -7.50
N CYS A 191 -8.64 -9.13 -8.34
CA CYS A 191 -9.06 -8.13 -9.33
C CYS A 191 -9.27 -8.76 -10.72
N TRP A 192 -9.29 -10.09 -10.83
CA TRP A 192 -9.64 -10.76 -12.07
C TRP A 192 -11.06 -10.34 -12.47
N PRO A 193 -11.24 -9.63 -13.60
CA PRO A 193 -12.57 -9.22 -14.00
C PRO A 193 -13.34 -10.48 -14.41
N GLY A 194 -14.58 -10.60 -13.91
CA GLY A 194 -15.53 -11.56 -14.46
C GLY A 194 -15.90 -11.22 -15.90
N ASP A 195 -16.95 -11.87 -16.42
CA ASP A 195 -17.42 -11.57 -17.77
C ASP A 195 -17.90 -10.11 -17.92
N ASP A 196 -18.43 -9.52 -16.84
CA ASP A 196 -18.85 -8.12 -16.78
C ASP A 196 -18.49 -7.50 -15.41
N LEU A 197 -17.98 -6.25 -15.40
CA LEU A 197 -17.90 -5.42 -14.20
C LEU A 197 -19.19 -4.59 -14.10
N GLU A 198 -19.89 -4.65 -12.98
CA GLU A 198 -21.19 -4.01 -12.83
C GLU A 198 -21.10 -2.77 -11.93
N GLY A 199 -21.52 -1.63 -12.46
CA GLY A 199 -21.58 -0.37 -11.72
C GLY A 199 -20.25 0.37 -11.63
N GLU A 200 -20.37 1.68 -11.37
CA GLU A 200 -19.24 2.60 -11.41
C GLU A 200 -18.17 2.26 -10.36
N ASP A 201 -18.57 1.87 -9.15
CA ASP A 201 -17.65 1.55 -8.06
C ASP A 201 -16.74 0.34 -8.37
N GLU A 202 -17.29 -0.70 -9.00
CA GLU A 202 -16.53 -1.89 -9.39
C GLU A 202 -15.53 -1.55 -10.50
N ILE A 203 -15.98 -0.78 -11.51
CA ILE A 203 -15.14 -0.32 -12.60
C ILE A 203 -14.02 0.58 -12.09
N TYR A 204 -14.34 1.54 -11.21
CA TYR A 204 -13.36 2.39 -10.55
C TYR A 204 -12.38 1.57 -9.73
N GLY A 205 -12.86 0.64 -8.90
CA GLY A 205 -12.04 -0.24 -8.09
C GLY A 205 -11.06 -1.06 -8.94
N PHE A 206 -11.53 -1.61 -10.07
CA PHE A 206 -10.72 -2.33 -11.03
C PHE A 206 -9.64 -1.42 -11.65
N LEU A 207 -10.04 -0.35 -12.34
CA LEU A 207 -9.13 0.57 -13.03
C LEU A 207 -8.12 1.20 -12.07
N TYR A 208 -8.54 1.51 -10.85
CA TYR A 208 -7.67 2.06 -9.82
C TYR A 208 -6.63 1.03 -9.35
N ASN A 209 -6.99 -0.26 -9.24
CA ASN A 209 -6.02 -1.31 -8.95
C ASN A 209 -4.98 -1.49 -10.07
N ILE A 210 -5.41 -1.41 -11.34
CA ILE A 210 -4.49 -1.36 -12.49
C ILE A 210 -3.56 -0.15 -12.37
N ALA A 211 -4.12 1.01 -12.05
CA ALA A 211 -3.35 2.24 -11.91
C ALA A 211 -2.31 2.15 -10.79
N ARG A 212 -2.68 1.57 -9.64
CA ARG A 212 -1.73 1.27 -8.55
C ARG A 212 -0.64 0.31 -9.03
N GLY A 213 -0.99 -0.70 -9.82
CA GLY A 213 -0.07 -1.60 -10.55
C GLY A 213 1.09 -0.87 -11.20
N TYR A 214 0.76 0.01 -12.13
CA TYR A 214 1.75 0.78 -12.87
C TYR A 214 2.50 1.80 -12.01
N THR A 215 1.85 2.42 -11.01
CA THR A 215 2.59 3.30 -10.09
C THR A 215 3.60 2.54 -9.23
N ASP A 216 3.30 1.29 -8.87
CA ASP A 216 4.21 0.44 -8.08
C ASP A 216 5.36 -0.07 -8.95
N ILE A 217 5.13 -0.42 -10.23
CA ILE A 217 6.18 -0.70 -11.24
C ILE A 217 7.19 0.45 -11.32
N LEU A 218 6.67 1.68 -11.44
CA LEU A 218 7.48 2.89 -11.50
C LEU A 218 8.30 3.09 -10.21
N THR A 219 7.68 2.83 -9.05
CA THR A 219 8.33 2.92 -7.74
C THR A 219 9.47 1.92 -7.63
N GLY A 220 9.20 0.64 -7.91
CA GLY A 220 10.18 -0.44 -7.84
C GLY A 220 11.38 -0.18 -8.73
N THR A 221 11.13 0.26 -9.98
CA THR A 221 12.17 0.65 -10.94
C THR A 221 13.08 1.76 -10.40
N LEU A 222 12.49 2.81 -9.81
CA LEU A 222 13.25 3.93 -9.25
C LEU A 222 14.03 3.55 -7.99
N ILE A 223 13.50 2.65 -7.16
CA ILE A 223 14.23 2.13 -6.00
C ILE A 223 15.39 1.24 -6.46
N ALA A 224 15.16 0.34 -7.41
CA ALA A 224 16.18 -0.55 -7.97
C ALA A 224 17.35 0.23 -8.60
N SER A 225 17.07 1.40 -9.15
CA SER A 225 18.06 2.31 -9.72
C SER A 225 18.65 3.32 -8.73
N LYS A 226 18.27 3.28 -7.44
CA LYS A 226 18.69 4.25 -6.40
C LYS A 226 18.31 5.70 -6.76
N ARG A 227 17.14 5.90 -7.35
CA ARG A 227 16.64 7.22 -7.81
C ARG A 227 15.19 7.46 -7.36
N TYR A 228 14.81 6.92 -6.20
CA TYR A 228 13.47 7.14 -5.67
C TYR A 228 13.17 8.63 -5.46
N MET A 229 11.91 9.01 -5.64
CA MET A 229 11.42 10.36 -5.34
C MET A 229 9.93 10.29 -4.99
N ALA A 230 9.51 11.19 -4.10
CA ALA A 230 8.11 11.35 -3.74
C ALA A 230 7.29 11.98 -4.88
N GLY A 231 6.03 11.57 -5.01
CA GLY A 231 5.08 12.07 -6.01
C GLY A 231 5.01 11.19 -7.26
N TYR A 232 3.81 10.76 -7.67
CA TYR A 232 3.57 10.03 -8.92
C TYR A 232 3.97 10.88 -10.12
N GLN A 233 3.61 12.17 -10.14
CA GLN A 233 3.89 13.03 -11.29
C GLN A 233 5.39 13.18 -11.55
N LYS A 234 6.15 13.45 -10.48
CA LYS A 234 7.60 13.64 -10.55
C LYS A 234 8.29 12.38 -11.08
N ARG A 235 7.86 11.20 -10.62
CA ARG A 235 8.45 9.92 -11.00
C ARG A 235 8.29 9.61 -12.48
N TRP A 236 7.08 9.77 -13.05
CA TRP A 236 6.89 9.42 -14.45
C TRP A 236 7.55 10.45 -15.37
N ALA A 237 7.52 11.74 -15.01
CA ALA A 237 8.20 12.78 -15.76
C ALA A 237 9.72 12.54 -15.79
N TYR A 238 10.29 12.19 -14.64
CA TYR A 238 11.71 11.86 -14.54
C TYR A 238 12.11 10.69 -15.44
N LEU A 239 11.29 9.64 -15.49
CA LEU A 239 11.56 8.46 -16.33
C LEU A 239 11.29 8.70 -17.81
N ASP A 240 10.30 9.51 -18.18
CA ASP A 240 10.03 9.85 -19.59
C ASP A 240 11.25 10.51 -20.24
N GLU A 241 11.93 11.40 -19.50
CA GLU A 241 13.15 12.07 -19.94
C GLU A 241 14.38 11.14 -19.99
N ARG A 242 14.42 10.07 -19.17
CA ARG A 242 15.64 9.29 -18.88
C ARG A 242 15.55 7.81 -19.22
N CYS A 243 14.44 7.33 -19.75
CA CYS A 243 14.19 5.91 -19.98
C CYS A 243 15.24 5.22 -20.88
N ASP A 244 15.88 5.95 -21.80
CA ASP A 244 16.95 5.42 -22.64
C ASP A 244 18.34 5.44 -21.99
N SER A 245 18.49 6.06 -20.83
CA SER A 245 19.76 6.13 -20.10
C SER A 245 19.91 4.97 -19.12
N LEU A 246 21.16 4.60 -18.83
CA LEU A 246 21.44 3.66 -17.74
C LEU A 246 21.14 4.32 -16.38
N PRO A 247 20.65 3.55 -15.39
CA PRO A 247 20.38 2.11 -15.42
C PRO A 247 18.97 1.74 -15.97
N PHE A 248 18.16 2.72 -16.38
CA PHE A 248 16.75 2.51 -16.69
C PHE A 248 16.49 1.64 -17.91
N ARG A 249 17.36 1.72 -18.93
CA ARG A 249 17.22 0.91 -20.14
C ARG A 249 17.09 -0.60 -19.86
N ASP A 250 17.73 -1.08 -18.79
CA ASP A 250 17.71 -2.49 -18.39
C ASP A 250 16.55 -2.83 -17.44
N LEU A 251 15.91 -1.82 -16.85
CA LEU A 251 14.85 -2.00 -15.85
C LEU A 251 13.45 -1.73 -16.39
N ILE A 252 13.30 -0.87 -17.39
CA ILE A 252 11.99 -0.45 -17.88
C ILE A 252 12.06 -0.09 -19.37
N THR A 253 11.00 -0.42 -20.12
CA THR A 253 10.90 -0.07 -21.54
C THR A 253 10.13 1.22 -21.75
N ARG A 254 10.31 1.88 -22.90
CA ARG A 254 9.51 3.06 -23.29
C ARG A 254 8.01 2.78 -23.33
N VAL A 255 7.60 1.54 -23.65
CA VAL A 255 6.19 1.14 -23.66
C VAL A 255 5.64 1.19 -22.23
N ILE A 256 6.35 0.59 -21.27
CA ILE A 256 5.97 0.65 -19.85
C ILE A 256 5.95 2.09 -19.34
N VAL A 257 6.93 2.93 -19.69
CA VAL A 257 6.93 4.34 -19.26
C VAL A 257 5.67 5.08 -19.75
N ARG A 258 5.24 4.88 -21.00
CA ARG A 258 3.98 5.46 -21.51
C ARG A 258 2.76 4.96 -20.75
N LYS A 259 2.68 3.66 -20.47
CA LYS A 259 1.60 3.07 -19.66
C LYS A 259 1.58 3.66 -18.25
N THR A 260 2.75 3.73 -17.59
CA THR A 260 2.85 4.31 -16.24
C THR A 260 2.45 5.78 -16.20
N ARG A 261 2.75 6.57 -17.24
CA ARG A 261 2.24 7.94 -17.37
C ARG A 261 0.71 7.96 -17.47
N LYS A 262 0.12 7.20 -18.41
CA LYS A 262 -1.35 7.10 -18.59
C LYS A 262 -2.04 6.78 -17.26
N TRP A 263 -1.58 5.72 -16.61
CA TRP A 263 -2.16 5.22 -15.37
C TRP A 263 -1.86 6.07 -14.14
N SER A 264 -0.72 6.78 -14.09
CA SER A 264 -0.46 7.75 -13.03
C SER A 264 -1.39 8.96 -13.14
N VAL A 265 -1.67 9.42 -14.37
CA VAL A 265 -2.64 10.51 -14.59
C VAL A 265 -4.03 10.08 -14.14
N PHE A 266 -4.49 8.89 -14.56
CA PHE A 266 -5.76 8.34 -14.08
C PHE A 266 -5.79 8.19 -12.55
N LYS A 267 -4.72 7.69 -11.94
CA LYS A 267 -4.66 7.53 -10.48
C LYS A 267 -4.87 8.85 -9.75
N MET A 268 -4.28 9.94 -10.22
CA MET A 268 -4.38 11.26 -9.57
C MET A 268 -5.69 11.98 -9.90
N ASN A 269 -6.23 11.77 -11.10
CA ASN A 269 -7.48 12.37 -11.56
C ASN A 269 -8.34 11.30 -12.27
N PRO A 270 -9.00 10.43 -11.48
CA PRO A 270 -9.75 9.30 -12.01
C PRO A 270 -11.02 9.78 -12.68
N SER A 271 -11.29 9.24 -13.87
CA SER A 271 -12.49 9.55 -14.66
C SER A 271 -12.86 8.34 -15.52
N LEU A 272 -14.15 8.01 -15.61
CA LEU A 272 -14.63 6.88 -16.40
C LEU A 272 -14.54 7.14 -17.91
N ASP A 273 -14.34 8.39 -18.34
CA ASP A 273 -14.06 8.74 -19.74
C ASP A 273 -12.83 7.99 -20.29
N ILE A 274 -11.95 7.50 -19.41
CA ILE A 274 -10.83 6.64 -19.82
C ILE A 274 -11.30 5.36 -20.54
N ILE A 275 -12.51 4.88 -20.27
CA ILE A 275 -13.09 3.68 -20.89
C ILE A 275 -13.36 3.91 -22.37
N GLU A 276 -13.81 5.10 -22.75
CA GLU A 276 -14.08 5.43 -24.16
C GLU A 276 -12.81 5.40 -25.02
N VAL A 277 -11.63 5.54 -24.40
CA VAL A 277 -10.33 5.49 -25.06
C VAL A 277 -9.58 4.18 -24.84
N LEU A 278 -10.20 3.20 -24.16
CA LEU A 278 -9.64 1.86 -23.99
C LEU A 278 -10.14 0.96 -25.13
N ASP A 279 -9.26 0.68 -26.09
CA ASP A 279 -9.55 -0.19 -27.24
C ASP A 279 -9.48 -1.70 -26.91
N CYS A 280 -9.66 -2.08 -25.64
CA CYS A 280 -9.42 -3.45 -25.16
C CYS A 280 -10.36 -3.84 -24.01
N GLU A 281 -10.58 -5.14 -23.86
CA GLU A 281 -11.43 -5.68 -22.79
C GLU A 281 -10.74 -5.56 -21.42
N PHE A 282 -11.50 -5.48 -20.32
CA PHE A 282 -10.94 -5.40 -18.97
C PHE A 282 -10.00 -6.58 -18.66
N ARG A 283 -10.32 -7.77 -19.16
CA ARG A 283 -9.46 -8.95 -19.02
C ARG A 283 -8.09 -8.76 -19.67
N GLU A 284 -8.04 -8.13 -20.83
CA GLU A 284 -6.77 -7.84 -21.53
C GLU A 284 -5.96 -6.80 -20.76
N ILE A 285 -6.59 -5.74 -20.25
CA ILE A 285 -5.94 -4.73 -19.41
C ILE A 285 -5.34 -5.36 -18.15
N TYR A 286 -6.10 -6.26 -17.52
CA TYR A 286 -5.65 -6.99 -16.34
C TYR A 286 -4.43 -7.86 -16.64
N LEU A 287 -4.52 -8.71 -17.68
CA LEU A 287 -3.43 -9.61 -18.06
C LEU A 287 -2.17 -8.82 -18.45
N GLU A 288 -2.32 -7.74 -19.21
CA GLU A 288 -1.24 -6.84 -19.57
C GLU A 288 -0.56 -6.25 -18.32
N CYS A 289 -1.35 -5.76 -17.35
CA CYS A 289 -0.80 -5.25 -16.08
C CYS A 289 -0.08 -6.35 -15.29
N VAL A 290 -0.58 -7.58 -15.29
CA VAL A 290 0.05 -8.73 -14.61
C VAL A 290 1.36 -9.12 -15.26
N GLU A 291 1.42 -9.15 -16.59
CA GLU A 291 2.66 -9.41 -17.34
C GLU A 291 3.70 -8.33 -17.05
N ASP A 292 3.31 -7.06 -17.15
CA ASP A 292 4.19 -5.92 -16.93
C ASP A 292 4.74 -5.88 -15.48
N ILE A 293 3.92 -6.19 -14.47
CA ILE A 293 4.38 -6.20 -13.06
C ILE A 293 5.29 -7.40 -12.76
N LEU A 294 5.04 -8.57 -13.36
CA LEU A 294 5.93 -9.74 -13.24
C LEU A 294 7.27 -9.47 -13.91
N GLU A 295 7.28 -8.84 -15.08
CA GLU A 295 8.50 -8.43 -15.75
C GLU A 295 9.30 -7.42 -14.90
N ALA A 296 8.63 -6.39 -14.38
CA ALA A 296 9.25 -5.40 -13.50
C ALA A 296 9.81 -6.03 -12.22
N TRP A 297 9.08 -6.97 -11.61
CA TRP A 297 9.54 -7.71 -10.44
C TRP A 297 10.80 -8.52 -10.76
N ASN A 298 10.83 -9.25 -11.88
CA ASN A 298 12.00 -10.02 -12.30
C ASN A 298 13.23 -9.14 -12.52
N ARG A 299 13.07 -7.98 -13.18
CA ARG A 299 14.16 -7.02 -13.41
C ARG A 299 14.68 -6.43 -12.09
N CYS A 300 13.79 -6.07 -11.16
CA CYS A 300 14.19 -5.60 -9.84
C CYS A 300 14.86 -6.69 -9.00
N ALA A 301 14.39 -7.94 -9.10
CA ALA A 301 14.95 -9.08 -8.38
C ALA A 301 16.35 -9.43 -8.89
N ALA A 302 16.59 -9.30 -10.21
CA ALA A 302 17.92 -9.47 -10.79
C ALA A 302 18.93 -8.47 -10.21
N VAL A 303 18.55 -7.21 -9.97
CA VAL A 303 19.43 -6.22 -9.29
C VAL A 303 19.82 -6.70 -7.88
N LEU A 304 18.89 -7.29 -7.14
CA LEU A 304 19.15 -7.83 -5.79
C LEU A 304 20.12 -9.02 -5.84
N GLU A 305 19.99 -9.88 -6.85
CA GLU A 305 20.75 -11.13 -7.00
C GLU A 305 22.00 -10.96 -7.90
N ASN A 306 22.50 -9.74 -8.10
CA ASN A 306 23.65 -9.41 -8.96
C ASN A 306 23.51 -9.96 -10.39
N ASP A 307 22.42 -9.60 -11.06
CA ASP A 307 22.04 -9.94 -12.44
C ASP A 307 21.69 -11.42 -12.68
N ALA A 308 21.53 -12.21 -11.62
CA ALA A 308 21.00 -13.57 -11.76
C ALA A 308 19.50 -13.55 -12.05
N VAL A 309 19.09 -14.24 -13.12
CA VAL A 309 17.66 -14.44 -13.43
C VAL A 309 17.02 -15.28 -12.32
N VAL A 310 16.03 -14.72 -11.64
CA VAL A 310 15.26 -15.45 -10.63
C VAL A 310 14.16 -16.24 -11.35
N PRO A 311 14.17 -17.57 -11.28
CA PRO A 311 13.09 -18.35 -11.86
C PRO A 311 11.80 -18.13 -11.06
N LEU A 312 10.69 -17.85 -11.74
CA LEU A 312 9.31 -17.74 -11.19
C LEU A 312 8.74 -19.10 -10.74
N THR A 313 9.61 -19.94 -10.18
CA THR A 313 9.28 -21.19 -9.50
C THR A 313 9.23 -20.94 -8.01
N TRP A 314 8.51 -21.79 -7.28
CA TRP A 314 8.42 -21.71 -5.83
C TRP A 314 9.81 -21.59 -5.15
N LYS A 315 10.77 -22.38 -5.61
CA LYS A 315 12.15 -22.37 -5.08
C LYS A 315 12.88 -21.05 -5.33
N GLY A 316 12.71 -20.44 -6.50
CA GLY A 316 13.32 -19.15 -6.81
C GLY A 316 12.71 -18.01 -6.00
N LEU A 317 11.38 -18.00 -5.86
CA LEU A 317 10.67 -17.01 -5.05
C LEU A 317 11.00 -17.13 -3.56
N GLN A 318 11.15 -18.35 -3.05
CA GLN A 318 11.61 -18.59 -1.68
C GLN A 318 13.03 -18.08 -1.43
N HIS A 319 13.92 -18.17 -2.44
CA HIS A 319 15.28 -17.66 -2.33
C HIS A 319 15.27 -16.13 -2.17
N VAL A 320 14.52 -15.41 -2.99
CA VAL A 320 14.34 -13.95 -2.86
C VAL A 320 13.65 -13.57 -1.55
N ALA A 321 12.67 -14.36 -1.10
CA ALA A 321 12.04 -14.14 0.21
C ALA A 321 13.02 -14.32 1.38
N ALA A 322 13.89 -15.33 1.29
CA ALA A 322 14.90 -15.63 2.31
C ALA A 322 16.02 -14.58 2.35
N PHE A 323 16.39 -13.99 1.21
CA PHE A 323 17.41 -12.93 1.18
C PHE A 323 16.96 -11.67 1.95
N ARG A 324 15.65 -11.41 2.00
CA ARG A 324 15.08 -10.24 2.70
C ARG A 324 14.99 -10.41 4.21
N SER A 325 15.02 -11.64 4.69
CA SER A 325 14.67 -12.02 6.06
C SER A 325 15.88 -12.32 6.94
N ASP A 326 17.10 -12.17 6.43
CA ASP A 326 18.34 -12.33 7.20
C ASP A 326 18.41 -11.41 8.44
N LYS A 327 17.49 -10.45 8.56
CA LYS A 327 17.37 -9.51 9.68
C LYS A 327 16.21 -9.80 10.65
N ILE A 328 15.41 -10.85 10.45
CA ILE A 328 14.25 -11.12 11.32
C ILE A 328 14.73 -11.75 12.63
N HIS A 329 14.50 -11.07 13.75
CA HIS A 329 14.77 -11.63 15.07
C HIS A 329 13.82 -12.81 15.34
N VAL A 330 14.34 -13.88 15.96
CA VAL A 330 13.58 -15.13 16.22
C VAL A 330 12.28 -14.87 16.97
N VAL A 331 12.27 -13.89 17.87
CA VAL A 331 11.07 -13.49 18.62
C VAL A 331 9.99 -12.93 17.70
N ASP A 332 10.36 -12.07 16.74
CA ASP A 332 9.41 -11.47 15.80
C ASP A 332 8.93 -12.48 14.77
N TRP A 333 9.82 -13.40 14.36
CA TRP A 333 9.43 -14.57 13.58
C TRP A 333 8.35 -15.38 14.31
N MET A 334 8.58 -15.79 15.58
CA MET A 334 7.60 -16.55 16.36
C MET A 334 6.29 -15.79 16.54
N ARG A 335 6.35 -14.49 16.85
CA ARG A 335 5.16 -13.64 16.99
C ARG A 335 4.34 -13.61 15.69
N SER A 336 5.00 -13.47 14.54
CA SER A 336 4.32 -13.44 13.24
C SER A 336 3.63 -14.77 12.90
N TRP A 337 4.22 -15.90 13.29
CA TRP A 337 3.67 -17.23 13.04
C TRP A 337 2.62 -17.68 14.04
N LYS A 338 2.60 -17.15 15.27
CA LYS A 338 1.69 -17.60 16.32
C LYS A 338 0.21 -17.62 15.90
N PRO A 339 -0.38 -16.55 15.31
CA PRO A 339 -1.79 -16.57 14.88
C PRO A 339 -2.05 -17.61 13.78
N ILE A 340 -1.06 -17.87 12.92
CA ILE A 340 -1.16 -18.88 11.86
C ILE A 340 -1.15 -20.29 12.46
N MET A 341 -0.27 -20.54 13.43
CA MET A 341 -0.17 -21.83 14.11
C MET A 341 -1.46 -22.20 14.84
N GLU A 342 -2.05 -21.23 15.55
CA GLU A 342 -3.33 -21.39 16.26
C GLU A 342 -4.46 -21.77 15.30
N ARG A 343 -4.45 -21.24 14.07
CA ARG A 343 -5.49 -21.49 13.06
C ARG A 343 -5.28 -22.75 12.22
N LEU A 344 -4.06 -23.00 11.76
CA LEU A 344 -3.75 -24.19 10.95
C LEU A 344 -3.75 -25.48 11.79
N GLY A 345 -3.46 -25.34 13.09
CA GLY A 345 -3.17 -26.47 13.96
C GLY A 345 -1.77 -27.04 13.72
N TRP A 346 -1.24 -27.72 14.74
CA TRP A 346 0.15 -28.18 14.77
C TRP A 346 0.51 -29.13 13.61
N VAL A 347 -0.42 -30.01 13.21
CA VAL A 347 -0.19 -31.01 12.15
C VAL A 347 0.01 -30.34 10.79
N ASN A 348 -0.82 -29.37 10.44
CA ASN A 348 -0.66 -28.63 9.19
C ASN A 348 0.55 -27.72 9.24
N MET A 349 0.86 -27.14 10.40
CA MET A 349 2.08 -26.36 10.58
C MET A 349 3.34 -27.18 10.30
N LEU A 350 3.42 -28.43 10.77
CA LEU A 350 4.55 -29.30 10.43
C LEU A 350 4.64 -29.63 8.95
N ARG A 351 3.49 -29.86 8.29
CA ARG A 351 3.47 -30.12 6.84
C ARG A 351 3.97 -28.91 6.06
N THR A 352 3.51 -27.71 6.45
CA THR A 352 3.96 -26.43 5.90
C THR A 352 5.46 -26.24 6.14
N ALA A 353 5.96 -26.50 7.36
CA ALA A 353 7.39 -26.42 7.67
C ALA A 353 8.23 -27.42 6.86
N GLY A 354 7.76 -28.66 6.71
CA GLY A 354 8.42 -29.68 5.91
C GLY A 354 8.51 -29.33 4.43
N PHE A 355 7.44 -28.74 3.88
CA PHE A 355 7.43 -28.26 2.48
C PHE A 355 8.33 -27.05 2.25
N LEU A 356 8.21 -26.05 3.12
CA LEU A 356 9.00 -24.82 3.01
C LEU A 356 10.48 -25.04 3.36
N GLY A 357 10.79 -26.09 4.13
CA GLY A 357 12.15 -26.43 4.53
C GLY A 357 12.81 -25.27 5.29
N LYS A 358 13.99 -24.85 4.84
CA LYS A 358 14.72 -23.72 5.44
C LYS A 358 13.95 -22.40 5.36
N ALA A 359 13.17 -22.19 4.29
CA ALA A 359 12.42 -20.94 4.09
C ALA A 359 11.39 -20.69 5.19
N PHE A 360 10.90 -21.74 5.85
CA PHE A 360 9.99 -21.61 6.98
C PHE A 360 10.59 -20.79 8.13
N PHE A 361 11.84 -21.10 8.49
CA PHE A 361 12.55 -20.45 9.60
C PHE A 361 13.15 -19.10 9.20
N SER A 362 13.26 -18.84 7.91
CA SER A 362 13.75 -17.59 7.35
C SER A 362 12.65 -16.82 6.63
N SER A 363 11.37 -16.98 6.95
CA SER A 363 10.32 -16.16 6.31
C SER A 363 9.20 -15.86 7.29
N THR A 364 8.61 -14.68 7.19
CA THR A 364 7.32 -14.40 7.80
C THR A 364 6.20 -15.08 7.00
N PRO A 365 5.01 -15.30 7.61
CA PRO A 365 3.83 -15.72 6.87
C PRO A 365 3.49 -14.78 5.71
N SER A 366 3.64 -13.47 5.92
CA SER A 366 3.38 -12.45 4.90
C SER A 366 4.34 -12.56 3.71
N GLY A 367 5.61 -12.88 3.93
CA GLY A 367 6.58 -13.13 2.87
C GLY A 367 6.21 -14.36 2.03
N ILE A 368 5.72 -15.43 2.67
CA ILE A 368 5.27 -16.64 1.97
C ILE A 368 4.02 -16.39 1.15
N VAL A 369 3.05 -15.65 1.70
CA VAL A 369 1.83 -15.28 0.99
C VAL A 369 2.15 -14.43 -0.23
N ARG A 370 3.04 -13.45 -0.10
CA ARG A 370 3.51 -12.64 -1.23
C ARG A 370 4.17 -13.48 -2.32
N ALA A 371 5.10 -14.36 -1.95
CA ALA A 371 5.73 -15.28 -2.89
C ALA A 371 4.70 -16.17 -3.61
N ALA A 372 3.68 -16.64 -2.90
CA ALA A 372 2.56 -17.35 -3.51
C ALA A 372 1.77 -16.50 -4.50
N SER A 373 1.53 -15.22 -4.20
CA SER A 373 0.86 -14.33 -5.14
C SER A 373 1.63 -14.15 -6.43
N VAL A 374 2.96 -13.96 -6.36
CA VAL A 374 3.81 -13.90 -7.57
C VAL A 374 3.72 -15.19 -8.36
N HIS A 375 3.77 -16.34 -7.69
CA HIS A 375 3.66 -17.65 -8.34
C HIS A 375 2.31 -17.83 -9.04
N LEU A 376 1.20 -17.51 -8.37
CA LEU A 376 -0.15 -17.64 -8.91
C LEU A 376 -0.36 -16.77 -10.14
N LEU A 377 0.10 -15.52 -10.13
CA LEU A 377 0.04 -14.66 -11.31
C LEU A 377 0.92 -15.16 -12.46
N ALA A 378 2.10 -15.71 -12.16
CA ALA A 378 2.95 -16.33 -13.19
C ALA A 378 2.27 -17.57 -13.82
N VAL A 379 1.54 -18.36 -13.02
CA VAL A 379 0.74 -19.49 -13.52
C VAL A 379 -0.41 -18.99 -14.39
N LEU A 380 -1.09 -17.91 -13.98
CA LEU A 380 -2.18 -17.30 -14.74
C LEU A 380 -1.73 -16.86 -16.14
N VAL A 381 -0.64 -16.10 -16.24
CA VAL A 381 -0.10 -15.63 -17.53
C VAL A 381 0.28 -16.82 -18.43
N LYS A 382 0.88 -17.86 -17.84
CA LYS A 382 1.38 -19.00 -18.61
C LYS A 382 0.28 -19.95 -19.08
N ASN A 383 -0.71 -20.20 -18.24
CA ASN A 383 -1.64 -21.33 -18.41
C ASN A 383 -3.12 -20.91 -18.40
N GLY A 384 -3.45 -19.65 -18.12
CA GLY A 384 -4.82 -19.18 -17.92
C GLY A 384 -5.43 -19.62 -16.58
N THR A 385 -6.68 -19.22 -16.35
CA THR A 385 -7.44 -19.47 -15.11
C THR A 385 -7.86 -20.92 -14.93
N GLU A 386 -8.11 -21.65 -16.02
CA GLU A 386 -8.50 -23.07 -15.99
C GLU A 386 -7.37 -24.01 -15.52
N SER A 387 -6.18 -23.46 -15.27
CA SER A 387 -5.03 -24.26 -14.88
C SER A 387 -5.13 -24.71 -13.42
N LEU A 388 -4.87 -26.00 -13.21
CA LEU A 388 -4.72 -26.54 -11.87
C LEU A 388 -3.45 -25.98 -11.24
N VAL A 389 -3.60 -25.31 -10.10
CA VAL A 389 -2.46 -24.88 -9.30
C VAL A 389 -2.16 -25.95 -8.27
N GLY A 390 -0.94 -26.49 -8.32
CA GLY A 390 -0.49 -27.44 -7.29
C GLY A 390 -0.57 -26.80 -5.89
N SER A 391 -1.11 -27.54 -4.92
CA SER A 391 -1.15 -27.07 -3.53
C SER A 391 0.22 -27.16 -2.87
N PRO A 392 0.64 -26.15 -2.12
CA PRO A 392 1.60 -26.31 -1.04
C PRO A 392 1.13 -27.41 -0.06
N PRO A 393 1.96 -28.43 0.23
CA PRO A 393 1.71 -29.34 1.33
C PRO A 393 1.48 -28.58 2.64
N GLY A 394 0.38 -28.89 3.33
CA GLY A 394 -0.07 -28.15 4.52
C GLY A 394 -1.15 -27.10 4.25
N GLY A 395 -1.49 -26.84 2.99
CA GLY A 395 -2.63 -25.99 2.61
C GLY A 395 -2.43 -24.50 2.89
N PHE A 396 -1.19 -24.07 3.17
CA PHE A 396 -0.83 -22.67 3.37
C PHE A 396 0.18 -22.23 2.30
N PRO A 397 -0.04 -21.07 1.64
CA PRO A 397 -1.14 -20.12 1.86
C PRO A 397 -2.44 -20.48 1.13
N TYR A 398 -2.51 -21.58 0.39
CA TYR A 398 -3.73 -22.06 -0.24
C TYR A 398 -3.76 -23.59 -0.32
N SER A 399 -4.96 -24.16 -0.40
CA SER A 399 -5.18 -25.58 -0.72
C SER A 399 -5.37 -25.75 -2.23
N GLY A 400 -5.12 -26.94 -2.75
CA GLY A 400 -5.18 -27.20 -4.19
C GLY A 400 -6.60 -27.12 -4.72
N GLY A 401 -6.70 -26.78 -5.99
CA GLY A 401 -7.95 -26.52 -6.68
C GLY A 401 -7.68 -25.82 -8.01
N SER A 402 -8.63 -24.98 -8.42
CA SER A 402 -8.45 -24.07 -9.54
C SER A 402 -7.52 -22.89 -9.17
N TRP A 403 -7.16 -22.08 -10.16
CA TRP A 403 -6.41 -20.85 -9.90
C TRP A 403 -7.19 -19.88 -9.01
N GLU A 404 -8.50 -19.76 -9.21
CA GLU A 404 -9.39 -18.88 -8.45
C GLU A 404 -9.40 -19.23 -6.96
N ASP A 405 -9.53 -20.52 -6.62
CA ASP A 405 -9.46 -20.99 -5.22
C ASP A 405 -8.12 -20.61 -4.56
N GLY A 406 -7.03 -20.73 -5.33
CA GLY A 406 -5.69 -20.35 -4.91
C GLY A 406 -5.56 -18.85 -4.69
N ALA A 407 -6.04 -18.05 -5.65
CA ALA A 407 -6.04 -16.60 -5.64
C ALA A 407 -6.83 -16.05 -4.44
N ASP A 408 -8.07 -16.51 -4.25
CA ASP A 408 -8.94 -16.10 -3.15
C ASP A 408 -8.37 -16.46 -1.78
N SER A 409 -7.85 -17.68 -1.63
CA SER A 409 -7.25 -18.13 -0.38
C SER A 409 -5.99 -17.32 -0.04
N CYS A 410 -5.12 -17.10 -1.04
CA CYS A 410 -3.90 -16.32 -0.89
C CYS A 410 -4.20 -14.85 -0.56
N HIS A 411 -5.15 -14.21 -1.26
CA HIS A 411 -5.58 -12.85 -0.99
C HIS A 411 -6.19 -12.70 0.41
N ARG A 412 -7.04 -13.65 0.86
CA ARG A 412 -7.59 -13.62 2.22
C ARG A 412 -6.50 -13.65 3.29
N TRP A 413 -5.47 -14.49 3.10
CA TRP A 413 -4.32 -14.50 4.00
C TRP A 413 -3.52 -13.20 3.95
N TRP A 414 -3.31 -12.64 2.76
CA TRP A 414 -2.61 -11.36 2.59
C TRP A 414 -3.36 -10.23 3.31
N SER A 415 -4.66 -10.09 3.05
CA SER A 415 -5.53 -9.10 3.66
C SER A 415 -5.55 -9.23 5.19
N ARG A 416 -5.57 -10.47 5.71
CA ARG A 416 -5.45 -10.74 7.14
C ARG A 416 -4.11 -10.27 7.72
N LEU A 417 -3.02 -10.64 7.07
CA LEU A 417 -1.67 -10.43 7.60
C LEU A 417 -1.20 -8.98 7.47
N VAL A 418 -1.62 -8.29 6.41
CA VAL A 418 -1.22 -6.91 6.15
C VAL A 418 -2.18 -5.93 6.84
N PHE A 419 -3.49 -6.22 6.85
CA PHE A 419 -4.52 -5.29 7.35
C PHE A 419 -5.22 -5.75 8.63
N GLY A 420 -4.86 -6.91 9.20
CA GLY A 420 -5.46 -7.42 10.44
C GLY A 420 -6.89 -7.97 10.30
N ARG A 421 -7.31 -8.41 9.10
CA ARG A 421 -8.69 -8.84 8.77
C ARG A 421 -9.01 -10.33 8.94
#